data_AF-A0A815YEX8-F1
#
_entry.id   AF-A0A815YEX8-F1
#
_cell.length_a   1.000
_cell.length_b   1.000
_cell.length_c   1.000
_cell.angle_alpha   90.00
_cell.angle_beta   90.00
_cell.angle_gamma   90.00
#
_symmetry.space_group_name_H-M   'P 1'
#
loop_
_entity.id
_entity.type
_entity.pdbx_description
1 polymer ?
#
loop_
_entity_poly.entity_id
_entity_poly.type
_entity_poly.pdbx_seq_one_letter_code
_entity_poly.pdbx_strand_id
1 'polypeptide(L)' 'MCNLRIYICTFVLFLMINFTNGIPQNLKSMIAARSGWSNINSMNQVRMFHTASLLIDGKLLVAGGSDNAG' A
#
# COMPACT_ATOMS: atom_id res chain seq x y z
N MET A 1 6.57 -16.64 -41.27
CA MET A 1 7.15 -15.79 -40.19
C MET A 1 6.24 -15.64 -38.95
N CYS A 2 4.98 -16.11 -38.98
CA CYS A 2 4.04 -15.98 -37.85
C CYS A 2 4.24 -17.04 -36.74
N ASN A 3 4.55 -18.29 -37.11
CA ASN A 3 4.69 -19.39 -36.16
C ASN A 3 5.86 -19.22 -35.19
N LEU A 4 7.03 -18.79 -35.68
CA LEU A 4 8.23 -18.59 -34.84
C LEU A 4 8.01 -17.49 -33.78
N ARG A 5 7.27 -16.42 -34.14
CA ARG A 5 6.87 -15.36 -33.20
C ARG A 5 5.91 -15.85 -32.12
N ILE A 6 5.01 -16.77 -32.48
CA ILE A 6 4.07 -17.42 -31.54
C ILE A 6 4.81 -18.36 -30.59
N TYR A 7 5.73 -19.19 -31.08
CA TYR A 7 6.53 -20.09 -30.24
C TYR A 7 7.45 -19.32 -29.27
N ILE A 8 8.04 -18.22 -29.72
CA ILE A 8 8.83 -17.32 -28.85
C ILE A 8 7.95 -16.69 -27.78
N CYS A 9 6.75 -16.22 -28.13
CA CYS A 9 5.84 -15.59 -27.18
C CYS A 9 5.32 -16.59 -26.13
N THR A 10 4.96 -17.81 -26.54
CA THR A 10 4.47 -18.84 -25.62
C THR A 10 5.58 -19.37 -24.71
N PHE A 11 6.82 -19.50 -25.21
CA PHE A 11 7.97 -19.90 -24.40
C PHE A 11 8.37 -18.84 -23.38
N VAL A 12 8.39 -17.55 -23.78
CA VAL A 12 8.66 -16.43 -22.87
C VAL A 12 7.59 -16.33 -21.79
N LEU A 13 6.31 -16.50 -22.16
CA LEU A 13 5.20 -16.47 -21.19
C LEU A 13 5.29 -17.64 -20.19
N PHE A 14 5.65 -18.84 -20.65
CA PHE A 14 5.86 -20.00 -19.80
C PHE A 14 7.01 -19.79 -18.81
N LEU A 15 8.14 -19.22 -19.26
CA LEU A 15 9.27 -18.90 -18.37
C LEU A 15 8.90 -17.87 -17.29
N MET A 16 8.13 -16.83 -17.64
CA MET A 16 7.68 -15.82 -16.67
C MET A 16 6.73 -16.40 -15.61
N ILE A 17 5.83 -17.31 -16.02
CA ILE A 17 4.90 -17.98 -15.10
C ILE A 17 5.68 -18.90 -14.15
N ASN A 18 6.59 -19.74 -14.65
CA ASN A 18 7.38 -20.63 -13.78
C ASN A 18 8.29 -19.84 -12.81
N PHE A 19 8.84 -18.70 -13.25
CA PHE A 19 9.68 -17.84 -12.41
C PHE A 19 8.92 -17.21 -11.23
N THR A 20 7.66 -16.81 -11.44
CA THR A 20 6.83 -16.21 -10.39
C THR A 20 6.25 -17.22 -9.40
N ASN A 21 6.11 -18.49 -9.80
CA ASN A 21 5.70 -19.60 -8.91
C ASN A 21 6.83 -20.10 -7.99
N GLY A 22 8.09 -19.80 -8.31
CA GLY A 22 9.26 -20.13 -7.49
C GLY A 22 9.58 -19.13 -6.39
N ILE A 23 8.79 -18.06 -6.22
CA ILE A 23 8.95 -17.11 -5.12
C ILE A 23 8.39 -17.78 -3.85
N PRO A 24 9.21 -18.09 -2.83
CA PRO A 24 8.69 -18.52 -1.54
C PRO A 24 7.72 -17.46 -0.98
N GLN A 25 6.46 -17.84 -0.77
CA GLN A 25 5.35 -16.97 -0.30
C GLN A 25 5.68 -16.23 1.01
N ASN A 26 6.70 -16.69 1.73
CA ASN A 26 7.27 -16.12 2.94
C ASN A 26 8.04 -14.80 2.73
N LEU A 27 8.42 -14.41 1.51
CA LEU A 27 9.04 -13.10 1.23
C LEU A 27 8.17 -12.15 0.39
N LYS A 28 7.09 -12.65 -0.23
CA LYS A 28 6.15 -11.81 -1.00
C LYS A 28 5.25 -10.93 -0.12
N SER A 29 5.27 -11.15 1.20
CA SER A 29 4.47 -10.43 2.19
C SER A 29 5.31 -9.67 3.24
N MET A 30 6.62 -9.46 3.04
CA MET A 30 7.41 -8.66 3.99
C MET A 30 7.43 -7.16 3.67
N ILE A 31 7.11 -6.79 2.42
CA ILE A 31 6.98 -5.40 1.96
C ILE A 31 5.53 -4.96 1.74
N ALA A 32 4.58 -5.90 1.64
CA ALA A 32 3.15 -5.58 1.57
C ALA A 32 2.50 -5.43 2.96
N ALA A 33 3.01 -6.12 3.99
CA ALA A 33 2.46 -6.10 5.36
C ALA A 33 3.12 -5.06 6.29
N ARG A 34 4.00 -4.19 5.76
CA ARG A 34 4.51 -3.02 6.49
C ARG A 34 4.08 -1.71 5.82
N SER A 35 2.85 -1.67 5.32
CA SER A 35 2.15 -0.40 5.13
C SER A 35 1.77 0.10 6.53
N GLY A 36 2.59 0.99 7.09
CA GLY A 36 2.63 1.38 8.50
C GLY A 36 1.45 2.21 8.99
N TRP A 37 0.22 1.86 8.63
CA TRP A 37 -0.99 2.44 9.21
C TRP A 37 -1.43 1.55 10.39
N SER A 38 -1.09 1.96 11.60
CA SER A 38 -1.68 1.41 12.82
C SER A 38 -2.80 2.33 13.29
N ASN A 39 -3.97 1.77 13.63
CA ASN A 39 -5.01 2.55 14.29
C ASN A 39 -4.46 3.16 15.58
N ILE A 40 -4.49 4.49 15.66
CA ILE A 40 -4.25 5.22 16.89
C ILE A 40 -5.55 5.32 17.69
N ASN A 41 -5.45 5.69 18.98
CA ASN A 41 -6.61 5.94 19.82
C ASN A 41 -7.58 6.92 19.14
N SER A 42 -8.88 6.67 19.30
CA SER A 42 -9.93 7.55 18.78
C SER A 42 -9.77 8.98 19.32
N MET A 43 -10.00 9.97 18.47
CA MET A 43 -10.03 11.37 18.89
C MET A 43 -11.15 11.58 19.92
N ASN A 44 -10.90 12.42 20.93
CA ASN A 44 -11.90 12.74 21.96
C ASN A 44 -13.11 13.52 21.39
N GLN A 45 -12.99 14.09 20.19
CA GLN A 45 -14.03 14.81 19.46
C GLN A 45 -13.94 14.45 17.98
N VAL A 46 -15.08 14.18 17.34
CA VAL A 46 -15.14 13.88 15.90
C VAL A 46 -14.87 15.17 15.13
N ARG A 47 -13.86 15.16 14.26
CA ARG A 47 -13.49 16.32 13.43
C ARG A 47 -13.31 15.90 11.98
N MET A 48 -14.11 16.48 11.09
CA MET A 48 -13.99 16.31 9.64
C MET A 48 -13.36 17.54 9.01
N PHE A 49 -12.62 17.37 7.90
CA PHE A 49 -11.88 18.44 7.22
C PHE A 49 -10.81 19.15 8.08
N HIS A 50 -10.19 18.43 9.02
CA HIS A 50 -9.11 18.96 9.84
C HIS A 50 -7.75 18.90 9.11
N THR A 51 -6.82 19.79 9.48
CA THR A 51 -5.42 19.72 8.99
C THR A 51 -4.54 19.20 10.12
N ALA A 52 -3.74 18.18 9.83
CA ALA A 52 -2.74 17.63 10.75
C ALA A 52 -1.32 17.97 10.26
N SER A 53 -0.55 18.67 11.10
CA SER A 53 0.86 19.00 10.82
C SER A 53 1.77 18.33 11.84
N LEU A 54 2.84 17.69 11.34
CA LEU A 54 3.87 17.08 12.18
C LEU A 54 4.84 18.17 12.66
N LEU A 55 5.01 18.27 13.98
CA LEU A 55 5.98 19.16 14.59
C LEU A 55 7.35 18.48 14.67
N ILE A 56 8.39 19.31 14.75
CA ILE A 56 9.78 18.85 14.85
C ILE A 56 10.04 18.05 16.14
N ASP A 57 9.22 18.23 17.17
CA ASP A 57 9.28 17.51 18.44
C ASP A 57 8.59 16.13 18.39
N GLY A 58 8.10 15.72 17.23
CA GLY A 58 7.43 14.43 17.02
C GLY A 58 5.95 14.41 17.40
N LYS A 59 5.36 15.56 17.76
CA LYS A 59 3.92 15.67 18.05
C LYS A 59 3.13 16.03 16.80
N LEU A 60 1.85 15.70 16.81
CA LEU A 60 0.90 16.08 15.77
C LEU A 60 0.02 17.22 16.27
N LEU A 61 0.05 18.35 15.57
CA LEU A 61 -0.91 19.42 15.76
C LEU A 61 -2.07 19.21 14.80
N VAL A 62 -3.26 19.04 15.35
CA VAL A 62 -4.51 18.96 14.60
C VAL A 62 -5.28 20.25 14.84
N ALA A 63 -5.50 21.03 13.78
CA ALA A 63 -6.21 22.30 13.84
C ALA A 63 -7.35 22.36 12.82
N GLY A 64 -8.40 23.10 13.18
CA GLY A 64 -9.61 23.22 12.39
C GLY A 64 -10.47 21.95 12.37
N GLY A 65 -11.32 21.88 11.35
CA GLY A 65 -12.33 20.84 11.20
C GLY A 65 -13.62 21.12 11.97
N SER A 66 -14.73 20.65 11.41
CA SER A 66 -16.08 20.77 11.96
C SER A 66 -16.53 19.41 12.48
N ASP A 67 -17.34 19.43 13.54
CA ASP A 67 -18.05 18.24 14.00
C ASP A 67 -19.41 18.15 13.29
N ASN A 68 -20.17 17.08 13.55
CA ASN A 68 -21.53 16.97 13.03
C ASN A 68 -22.53 17.91 13.71
N ALA A 69 -22.11 18.70 14.71
CA ALA A 69 -22.97 19.53 15.53
C ALA A 69 -22.99 21.01 15.11
N GLY A 70 -22.01 21.45 14.30
CA GLY A 70 -21.95 22.81 13.73
C GLY A 70 -20.88 23.65 14.41
#